data_AF-A0A1F8P3M0-F1
#
_entry.id   AF-A0A1F8P3M0-F1
#
_cell.length_a   1.000
_cell.length_b   1.000
_cell.length_c   1.000
_cell.angle_alpha   90.00
_cell.angle_beta   90.00
_cell.angle_gamma   90.00
#
_symmetry.space_group_name_H-M   'P 1'
#
loop_
_entity.id
_entity.type
_entity.pdbx_description
1 polymer ?
#
loop_
_entity_poly.entity_id
_entity_poly.type
_entity_poly.pdbx_seq_one_letter_code
_entity_poly.pdbx_strand_id
1 'polypeptide(L)'
;MSEPEKITIIEGPPPTFEASSDPLLLGMAEGPSPMQVVMCHLRTNNGPELTERCYRAWKKGDTIRLEFKSEEGLTLQAPIVASRWAELPEGHLLMLWVRMDDEDIAIDLNLDLDDFNGDFDDEFDEPFNNLDLDLPI
;
A
#
# COMPACT_ATOMS: atom_id res chain seq x y z
N MET A 1 0.86 21.08 20.90
CA MET A 1 0.70 19.76 20.27
C MET A 1 0.54 20.04 18.79
N SER A 2 1.50 19.66 17.94
CA SER A 2 1.37 19.81 16.48
C SER A 2 0.38 18.78 15.97
N GLU A 3 -0.50 19.16 15.06
CA GLU A 3 -1.40 18.23 14.38
C GLU A 3 -0.58 17.24 13.53
N PRO A 4 -1.01 15.96 13.42
CA PRO A 4 -0.31 14.97 12.61
C PRO A 4 -0.33 15.36 11.12
N GLU A 5 0.80 15.21 10.43
CA GLU A 5 0.90 15.48 8.99
C GLU A 5 0.01 14.50 8.21
N LYS A 6 -0.81 15.02 7.29
CA LYS A 6 -1.68 14.19 6.43
C LYS A 6 -1.86 14.70 5.00
N ILE A 7 -1.95 13.78 4.05
CA ILE A 7 -2.44 14.04 2.69
C ILE A 7 -3.93 13.71 2.70
N THR A 8 -4.79 14.68 2.37
CA THR A 8 -6.25 14.48 2.31
C THR A 8 -6.70 14.42 0.86
N ILE A 9 -7.52 13.43 0.52
CA ILE A 9 -8.24 13.38 -0.76
C ILE A 9 -9.45 14.31 -0.64
N ILE A 10 -9.37 15.48 -1.28
CA ILE A 10 -10.40 16.52 -1.17
C ILE A 10 -11.55 16.25 -2.15
N GLU A 11 -11.25 15.75 -3.35
CA GLU A 11 -12.20 15.50 -4.42
C GLU A 11 -11.76 14.28 -5.26
N GLY A 12 -12.69 13.36 -5.52
CA GLY A 12 -12.44 12.15 -6.29
C GLY A 12 -13.26 10.96 -5.76
N PRO A 13 -13.42 9.89 -6.55
CA PRO A 13 -13.90 8.62 -6.02
C PRO A 13 -12.95 8.13 -4.91
N PRO A 14 -13.42 7.25 -4.01
CA PRO A 14 -12.55 6.53 -3.09
C PRO A 14 -11.32 5.95 -3.81
N PRO A 15 -10.12 6.02 -3.22
CA PRO A 15 -8.94 5.41 -3.79
C PRO A 15 -9.16 3.90 -3.94
N THR A 16 -8.82 3.36 -5.11
CA THR A 16 -8.71 1.91 -5.27
C THR A 16 -7.37 1.46 -4.73
N PHE A 17 -7.38 0.50 -3.82
CA PHE A 17 -6.18 -0.12 -3.29
C PHE A 17 -5.87 -1.43 -4.01
N GLU A 18 -4.59 -1.76 -4.10
CA GLU A 18 -4.08 -2.98 -4.72
C GLU A 18 -3.02 -3.58 -3.78
N ALA A 19 -3.03 -4.91 -3.62
CA ALA A 19 -2.03 -5.60 -2.81
C ALA A 19 -0.63 -5.35 -3.40
N SER A 20 0.33 -4.96 -2.55
CA SER A 20 1.70 -4.77 -3.00
C SER A 20 2.47 -6.08 -2.90
N SER A 21 2.99 -6.57 -4.04
CA SER A 21 3.85 -7.76 -4.11
C SER A 21 5.34 -7.44 -4.00
N ASP A 22 5.74 -6.19 -3.72
CA ASP A 22 7.14 -5.80 -3.61
C ASP A 22 7.75 -6.38 -2.32
N PRO A 23 8.74 -7.30 -2.41
CA PRO A 23 9.35 -7.92 -1.24
C PRO A 23 9.99 -6.92 -0.29
N LEU A 24 10.42 -5.75 -0.79
CA LEU A 24 10.98 -4.68 0.03
C LEU A 24 9.92 -4.04 0.94
N LEU A 25 8.68 -3.97 0.47
CA LEU A 25 7.56 -3.39 1.21
C LEU A 25 6.96 -4.40 2.21
N LEU A 26 7.04 -5.70 1.91
CA LEU A 26 6.65 -6.75 2.85
C LEU A 26 7.45 -6.67 4.16
N GLY A 27 8.78 -6.45 4.06
CA GLY A 27 9.63 -6.26 5.24
C GLY A 27 9.31 -4.99 6.05
N MET A 28 8.65 -3.98 5.45
CA MET A 28 8.20 -2.78 6.16
C MET A 28 6.85 -2.97 6.88
N ALA A 29 6.16 -4.06 6.58
CA ALA A 29 4.89 -4.44 7.20
C ALA A 29 5.08 -5.29 8.46
N GLU A 30 6.27 -5.84 8.69
CA GLU A 30 6.57 -6.65 9.87
C GLU A 30 6.41 -5.84 11.17
N GLY A 31 5.44 -6.25 11.98
CA GLY A 31 5.10 -5.62 13.24
C GLY A 31 4.37 -6.60 14.18
N PRO A 32 4.06 -6.17 15.42
CA PRO A 32 3.39 -7.03 16.39
C PRO A 32 1.94 -7.37 16.05
N SER A 33 1.36 -6.74 15.02
CA SER A 33 0.03 -7.01 14.48
C SER A 33 0.16 -7.31 13.00
N PRO A 34 -0.66 -8.22 12.44
CA PRO A 34 -0.75 -8.36 10.99
C PRO A 34 -1.16 -7.01 10.40
N MET A 35 -0.30 -6.48 9.55
CA MET A 35 -0.53 -5.30 8.75
C MET A 35 -0.07 -5.64 7.35
N GLN A 36 -0.80 -5.22 6.34
CA GLN A 36 -0.35 -5.34 4.96
C GLN A 36 -0.07 -3.95 4.39
N VAL A 37 0.84 -3.91 3.42
CA VAL A 37 1.11 -2.72 2.65
C VAL A 37 0.33 -2.81 1.34
N VAL A 38 -0.64 -1.91 1.20
CA VAL A 38 -1.42 -1.75 -0.02
C VAL A 38 -0.99 -0.48 -0.75
N MET A 39 -1.13 -0.49 -2.06
CA MET A 39 -0.80 0.63 -2.93
C MET A 39 -2.08 1.27 -3.47
N CYS A 40 -2.13 2.60 -3.54
CA CYS A 40 -3.20 3.30 -4.24
C CYS A 40 -2.67 4.34 -5.23
N HIS A 41 -3.48 4.59 -6.26
CA HIS A 41 -3.19 5.51 -7.35
C HIS A 41 -4.09 6.74 -7.28
N LEU A 42 -3.49 7.92 -7.19
CA LEU A 42 -4.20 9.19 -7.08
C LEU A 42 -3.81 10.14 -8.22
N ARG A 43 -4.80 10.80 -8.83
CA ARG A 43 -4.54 11.92 -9.74
C ARG A 43 -4.27 13.18 -8.94
N THR A 44 -3.22 13.89 -9.31
CA THR A 44 -2.85 15.16 -8.67
C THR A 44 -2.16 16.09 -9.67
N ASN A 45 -2.19 17.38 -9.40
CA ASN A 45 -1.38 18.37 -10.11
C ASN A 45 -0.03 18.63 -9.40
N ASN A 46 0.13 18.22 -8.14
CA ASN A 46 1.27 18.58 -7.30
C ASN A 46 2.04 17.35 -6.77
N GLY A 47 2.16 16.30 -7.58
CA GLY A 47 2.88 15.05 -7.23
C GLY A 47 4.28 15.26 -6.62
N PRO A 48 5.16 16.10 -7.21
CA PRO A 48 6.48 16.39 -6.65
C PRO A 48 6.43 16.99 -5.24
N GLU A 49 5.53 17.95 -5.00
CA GLU A 49 5.40 18.64 -3.70
C GLU A 49 4.88 17.70 -2.61
N LEU A 50 3.91 16.84 -2.95
CA LEU A 50 3.35 15.85 -2.04
C LEU A 50 4.39 14.80 -1.63
N THR A 51 5.21 14.34 -2.59
CA THR A 51 6.30 13.38 -2.31
C THR A 51 7.38 14.01 -1.43
N GLU A 52 7.78 15.25 -1.72
CA GLU A 52 8.75 15.99 -0.89
C GLU A 52 8.22 16.21 0.54
N ARG A 53 6.92 16.45 0.69
CA ARG A 53 6.28 16.57 2.00
C ARG A 53 6.34 15.28 2.81
N CYS A 54 6.07 14.12 2.18
CA CYS A 54 6.26 12.81 2.82
C CYS A 54 7.71 12.64 3.29
N TYR A 55 8.68 12.91 2.41
CA TYR A 55 10.09 12.80 2.74
C TYR A 55 10.51 13.70 3.91
N ARG A 56 10.02 14.94 3.95
CA ARG A 56 10.28 15.87 5.07
C ARG A 56 9.71 15.40 6.40
N ALA A 57 8.51 14.80 6.40
CA ALA A 57 7.92 14.22 7.60
C ALA A 57 8.78 13.05 8.10
N TRP A 58 9.10 12.09 7.23
CA TRP A 58 9.93 10.94 7.59
C TRP A 58 11.33 11.33 8.07
N LYS A 59 11.95 12.36 7.47
CA LYS A 59 13.25 12.88 7.89
C LYS A 59 13.23 13.46 9.31
N LYS A 60 12.07 13.91 9.80
CA LYS A 60 11.88 14.36 11.18
C LYS A 60 11.50 13.23 12.15
N GLY A 61 11.26 12.02 11.64
CA GLY A 61 10.71 10.90 12.40
C GLY A 61 9.20 10.98 12.58
N ASP A 62 8.51 11.88 11.86
CA ASP A 62 7.06 12.03 11.93
C ASP A 62 6.38 11.01 11.00
N THR A 63 5.19 10.54 11.42
CA THR A 63 4.32 9.72 10.57
C THR A 63 3.40 10.64 9.78
N ILE A 64 3.35 10.44 8.46
CA ILE A 64 2.38 11.09 7.57
C ILE A 64 1.27 10.10 7.17
N ARG A 65 0.02 10.56 7.13
CA ARG A 65 -1.16 9.71 6.88
C ARG A 65 -1.90 10.11 5.60
N LEU A 66 -2.50 9.15 4.92
CA LEU A 66 -3.50 9.37 3.88
C LEU A 66 -4.88 9.44 4.55
N GLU A 67 -5.61 10.52 4.33
CA GLU A 67 -7.01 10.68 4.75
C GLU A 67 -7.93 10.60 3.53
N PHE A 68 -8.89 9.69 3.57
CA PHE A 68 -9.79 9.40 2.45
C PHE A 68 -11.20 9.05 2.94
N LYS A 69 -12.16 8.98 2.01
CA LYS A 69 -13.51 8.50 2.30
C LYS A 69 -13.68 7.09 1.79
N SER A 70 -14.24 6.20 2.60
CA SER A 70 -14.67 4.87 2.16
C SER A 70 -15.90 4.95 1.25
N GLU A 71 -16.29 3.83 0.66
CA GLU A 71 -17.53 3.71 -0.14
C GLU A 71 -18.79 4.10 0.65
N GLU A 72 -18.80 3.84 1.96
CA GLU A 72 -19.88 4.23 2.87
C GLU A 72 -19.83 5.72 3.28
N GLY A 73 -18.82 6.46 2.81
CA GLY A 73 -18.62 7.88 3.09
C GLY A 73 -17.96 8.17 4.44
N LEU A 74 -17.46 7.15 5.15
CA LEU A 74 -16.73 7.31 6.40
C LEU A 74 -15.32 7.85 6.13
N THR A 75 -14.83 8.73 6.99
CA THR A 75 -13.47 9.28 6.86
C THR A 75 -12.48 8.34 7.54
N LEU A 76 -11.56 7.77 6.76
CA LEU A 76 -10.53 6.83 7.18
C LEU A 76 -9.14 7.46 7.08
N GLN A 77 -8.18 6.91 7.83
CA GLN A 77 -6.80 7.36 7.80
C GLN A 77 -5.81 6.19 7.85
N ALA A 78 -4.94 6.11 6.85
CA ALA A 78 -3.90 5.06 6.75
C ALA A 78 -2.48 5.66 6.78
N PRO A 79 -1.53 5.15 7.58
CA PRO A 79 -0.15 5.62 7.57
C PRO A 79 0.55 5.36 6.23
N ILE A 80 1.17 6.38 5.65
CA ILE A 80 1.94 6.28 4.41
C ILE A 80 3.35 5.81 4.73
N VAL A 81 3.78 4.72 4.08
CA VAL A 81 5.11 4.13 4.23
C VAL A 81 6.04 4.42 3.06
N ALA A 82 5.49 4.62 1.86
CA ALA A 82 6.24 5.07 0.70
C ALA A 82 5.39 5.96 -0.21
N SER A 83 6.06 6.78 -1.01
CA SER A 83 5.41 7.68 -1.96
C SER A 83 6.26 7.86 -3.20
N ARG A 84 5.64 7.80 -4.37
CA ARG A 84 6.27 8.07 -5.66
C ARG A 84 5.32 8.85 -6.55
N TRP A 85 5.85 9.62 -7.48
CA TRP A 85 5.04 10.26 -8.52
C TRP A 85 5.59 9.95 -9.91
N ALA A 86 4.72 10.08 -10.92
CA ALA A 86 5.05 10.00 -12.32
C ALA A 86 4.32 11.10 -13.11
N GLU A 87 4.92 11.55 -14.21
CA GLU A 87 4.31 12.51 -15.13
C GLU A 87 3.48 11.76 -16.18
N LEU A 88 2.23 12.18 -16.37
CA LEU A 88 1.32 11.70 -17.40
C LEU A 88 0.86 12.88 -18.26
N PRO A 89 0.38 12.64 -19.50
CA PRO A 89 -0.14 13.71 -20.36
C PRO A 89 -1.26 14.55 -19.73
N GLU A 90 -2.01 13.97 -18.78
CA GLU A 90 -3.18 14.56 -18.13
C GLU A 90 -2.86 15.16 -16.74
N GLY A 91 -1.59 15.15 -16.31
CA GLY A 91 -1.16 15.63 -14.99
C GLY A 91 -0.22 14.65 -14.28
N HIS A 92 -0.12 14.73 -12.96
CA HIS A 92 0.73 13.82 -12.18
C HIS A 92 -0.08 12.62 -11.64
N LEU A 93 0.54 11.45 -11.68
CA LEU A 93 0.10 10.28 -10.94
C LEU A 93 0.89 10.19 -9.65
N LEU A 94 0.19 10.13 -8.52
CA LEU A 94 0.77 9.87 -7.20
C LEU A 94 0.48 8.42 -6.82
N MET A 95 1.52 7.67 -6.53
CA MET A 95 1.47 6.32 -5.97
C MET A 95 1.81 6.41 -4.50
N LEU A 96 0.90 5.94 -3.65
CA LEU A 96 1.11 5.87 -2.21
C LEU A 96 1.02 4.44 -1.75
N TRP A 97 1.96 4.04 -0.90
CA TRP A 97 1.89 2.79 -0.16
C TRP A 97 1.51 3.10 1.26
N VAL A 98 0.46 2.45 1.74
CA VAL A 98 -0.07 2.65 3.08
C VAL A 98 -0.16 1.34 3.82
N ARG A 99 -0.03 1.40 5.15
CA ARG A 99 -0.30 0.25 6.02
C ARG A 99 -1.76 0.24 6.44
N MET A 100 -2.41 -0.89 6.28
CA MET A 100 -3.79 -1.15 6.72
C MET A 100 -3.81 -2.49 7.47
N ASP A 101 -4.75 -2.65 8.40
CA ASP A 101 -5.01 -3.95 9.01
C ASP A 101 -5.92 -4.80 8.12
N ASP A 102 -6.01 -6.10 8.41
CA ASP A 102 -6.74 -7.05 7.57
C ASP A 102 -8.26 -6.73 7.50
N GLU A 103 -8.83 -6.13 8.55
CA GLU A 103 -10.24 -5.72 8.58
C GLU A 103 -10.49 -4.52 7.64
N ASP A 104 -9.64 -3.51 7.69
CA ASP A 104 -9.71 -2.33 6.82
C ASP A 104 -9.49 -2.71 5.34
N ILE A 105 -8.60 -3.67 5.06
CA ILE A 105 -8.31 -4.16 3.70
C ILE A 105 -9.51 -4.92 3.13
N ALA A 106 -10.15 -5.76 3.93
CA ALA A 106 -11.31 -6.52 3.49
C ALA A 106 -12.48 -5.65 3.06
N ILE A 107 -12.76 -4.63 3.86
CA ILE A 107 -13.84 -3.68 3.63
C ILE A 107 -13.59 -2.93 2.33
N ASP A 108 -12.34 -2.54 2.05
CA ASP A 108 -12.02 -1.70 0.90
C ASP A 108 -11.80 -2.50 -0.40
N LEU A 109 -11.15 -3.67 -0.32
CA LEU A 109 -10.92 -4.54 -1.49
C LEU A 109 -12.14 -5.41 -1.84
N ASN A 110 -13.23 -5.34 -1.07
CA ASN A 110 -14.40 -6.21 -1.16
C ASN A 110 -13.98 -7.69 -1.26
N LEU A 111 -12.97 -8.08 -0.47
CA LEU A 111 -12.49 -9.45 -0.39
C LEU A 111 -13.33 -10.18 0.67
N ASP A 112 -13.87 -11.34 0.31
CA ASP A 112 -14.45 -12.26 1.29
C ASP A 112 -13.31 -12.80 2.16
N LEU A 113 -13.11 -12.22 3.35
CA LEU A 113 -12.09 -12.65 4.32
C LEU A 113 -12.20 -14.13 4.71
N ASP A 114 -13.38 -14.73 4.52
CA ASP A 114 -13.61 -16.15 4.74
C ASP A 114 -12.86 -17.05 3.73
N ASP A 115 -12.40 -16.51 2.60
CA ASP A 115 -11.60 -17.23 1.59
C ASP A 115 -10.08 -17.07 1.79
N PHE A 116 -9.64 -16.11 2.62
CA PHE A 116 -8.23 -15.95 3.01
C PHE A 116 -7.80 -16.93 4.10
N ASN A 117 -8.76 -17.62 4.73
CA ASN A 117 -8.53 -18.66 5.74
C ASN A 117 -8.41 -20.07 5.13
N GLY A 118 -8.25 -20.17 3.80
CA GLY A 118 -7.90 -21.43 3.14
C GLY A 118 -6.42 -21.73 3.38
N ASP A 119 -6.16 -22.68 4.29
CA ASP A 119 -4.87 -23.35 4.55
C ASP A 119 -3.72 -22.91 3.63
N PHE A 120 -2.90 -21.97 4.12
CA PHE A 120 -1.47 -21.99 3.80
C PHE A 120 -0.85 -23.20 4.53
N ASP A 121 -1.28 -24.40 4.15
CA ASP A 121 -0.61 -25.63 4.55
C ASP A 121 0.70 -25.69 3.76
N ASP A 122 1.81 -25.39 4.45
CA ASP A 122 3.18 -25.86 4.25
C ASP A 122 3.48 -26.67 2.96
N GLU A 123 3.42 -26.06 1.78
CA GLU A 123 4.07 -26.60 0.55
C GLU A 123 5.35 -25.80 0.22
N PHE A 124 6.14 -25.53 1.27
CA PHE A 124 7.52 -25.02 1.17
C PHE A 124 8.50 -26.06 1.71
N ASP A 125 8.38 -27.32 1.25
CA ASP A 125 9.32 -28.38 1.58
C ASP A 125 9.68 -29.26 0.36
N GLU A 126 9.82 -28.64 -0.82
CA GLU A 126 10.50 -29.28 -1.95
C GLU A 126 11.88 -28.61 -2.14
N PRO A 127 12.99 -29.31 -1.85
CA PRO A 127 14.32 -28.77 -2.11
C PRO A 127 14.51 -28.57 -3.63
N PHE A 128 15.05 -27.41 -4.02
CA PHE A 128 15.40 -26.98 -5.39
C PHE A 128 16.43 -27.89 -6.10
N ASN A 129 16.19 -29.20 -6.19
CA ASN A 129 17.03 -30.15 -6.91
C ASN A 129 16.14 -31.06 -7.77
N ASN A 130 15.66 -30.51 -8.88
CA ASN A 130 15.68 -31.18 -10.18
C ASN A 130 15.26 -30.19 -11.27
N LEU A 131 16.18 -29.31 -11.64
CA LEU A 131 16.16 -28.74 -12.98
C LEU A 131 16.84 -29.77 -13.90
N ASP A 132 16.09 -30.79 -14.32
CA ASP A 132 16.47 -31.62 -15.47
C ASP A 132 16.41 -30.74 -16.73
N LEU A 133 17.50 -30.01 -16.96
CA LEU A 133 17.83 -29.40 -18.24
C LEU A 133 18.20 -30.53 -19.20
N ASP A 134 17.18 -31.17 -19.78
CA ASP A 134 17.34 -32.01 -20.95
C ASP A 134 17.66 -31.11 -22.15
N LEU A 135 18.94 -30.78 -22.32
CA LEU A 135 19.49 -30.20 -23.54
C LEU A 135 20.03 -31.34 -24.41
N PRO A 136 19.61 -31.46 -25.68
CA PRO A 136 20.21 -32.42 -26.60
C PRO A 136 21.67 -32.03 -26.88
N ILE A 137 22.52 -33.06 -26.96
CA ILE A 137 23.98 -33.01 -27.20
C ILE A 137 24.31 -32.34 -28.54
#